data_AF-N1ZNH3-F1
#
_entry.id   AF-N1ZNH3-F1
#
_cell.length_a   1.000
_cell.length_b   1.000
_cell.length_c   1.000
_cell.angle_alpha   90.00
_cell.angle_beta   90.00
_cell.angle_gamma   90.00
#
_symmetry.space_group_name_H-M   'P 1'
#
loop_
_entity.id
_entity.type
_entity.pdbx_description
1 polymer ?
#
loop_
_entity_poly.entity_id
_entity_poly.type
_entity_poly.pdbx_seq_one_letter_code
_entity_poly.pdbx_strand_id
1 'polypeptide(L)'
;MTIFNQNGHITAEGFFLLVTEKASEMQRLELSEHLSFCDRCLEQYLIEMEKITLLEIEENIAKRVIKRVKHKTAFLAQKRFGTAVAAACISMILWTSGAFSWTTMAQQYDTVERFEEELEKFSWQNQNVLHDVSQKYQQILDKLDWREKIPYGEK
;
A
#
# COMPACT_ATOMS: atom_id res chain seq x y z
N MET A 1 -36.55 -21.47 -6.34
CA MET A 1 -35.43 -21.06 -5.46
C MET A 1 -34.86 -22.32 -4.83
N THR A 2 -33.77 -22.85 -5.36
CA THR A 2 -33.18 -24.14 -4.94
C THR A 2 -31.78 -24.02 -4.35
N ILE A 3 -31.24 -22.79 -4.27
CA ILE A 3 -29.86 -22.51 -3.80
C ILE A 3 -29.77 -22.21 -2.29
N PHE A 4 -30.90 -21.89 -1.65
CA PHE A 4 -31.00 -21.68 -0.21
C PHE A 4 -31.98 -22.70 0.39
N ASN A 5 -31.63 -23.22 1.56
CA ASN A 5 -32.47 -24.14 2.31
C ASN A 5 -33.54 -23.39 3.13
N GLN A 6 -34.43 -24.14 3.77
CA GLN A 6 -35.49 -23.57 4.63
C GLN A 6 -34.93 -22.79 5.84
N ASN A 7 -33.69 -23.06 6.24
CA ASN A 7 -33.01 -22.37 7.33
C ASN A 7 -32.27 -21.11 6.84
N GLY A 8 -32.37 -20.76 5.55
CA GLY A 8 -31.73 -19.59 4.96
C GLY A 8 -30.24 -19.76 4.66
N HIS A 9 -29.67 -20.96 4.79
CA HIS A 9 -28.28 -21.24 4.42
C HIS A 9 -28.16 -21.78 3.00
N ILE A 10 -26.97 -21.62 2.41
CA ILE A 10 -26.67 -22.12 1.06
C ILE A 10 -26.76 -23.66 1.04
N THR A 11 -27.41 -24.21 0.01
CA THR A 11 -27.51 -25.67 -0.20
C THR A 11 -26.22 -26.24 -0.79
N ALA A 12 -26.07 -27.57 -0.75
CA ALA A 12 -24.95 -28.23 -1.41
C ALA A 12 -24.92 -27.92 -2.93
N GLU A 13 -26.08 -27.82 -3.59
CA GLU A 13 -26.12 -27.41 -5.00
C GLU A 13 -25.65 -25.95 -5.18
N GLY A 14 -26.00 -25.05 -4.26
CA GLY A 14 -25.54 -23.66 -4.27
C GLY A 14 -24.01 -23.56 -4.17
N PHE A 15 -23.38 -24.32 -3.26
CA PHE A 15 -21.92 -24.37 -3.17
C PHE A 15 -21.28 -24.97 -4.42
N PHE A 16 -21.85 -26.04 -4.98
CA PHE A 16 -21.36 -26.64 -6.22
C PHE A 16 -21.38 -25.64 -7.39
N LEU A 17 -22.46 -24.85 -7.53
CA LEU A 17 -22.57 -23.83 -8.56
C LEU A 17 -21.54 -22.70 -8.40
N LEU A 18 -21.22 -22.32 -7.16
CA LEU A 18 -20.17 -21.33 -6.88
C LEU A 18 -18.78 -21.85 -7.23
N VAL A 19 -18.45 -23.04 -6.73
CA VAL A 19 -17.14 -23.68 -6.92
C VAL A 19 -16.86 -23.97 -8.40
N THR A 20 -17.88 -24.36 -9.16
CA THR A 20 -17.75 -24.64 -10.59
C THR A 20 -17.92 -23.42 -11.49
N GLU A 21 -18.12 -22.23 -10.91
CA GLU A 21 -18.42 -20.97 -11.61
C GLU A 21 -19.62 -21.03 -12.57
N LYS A 22 -20.57 -21.96 -12.34
CA LYS A 22 -21.76 -22.17 -13.17
C LYS A 22 -23.01 -21.43 -12.68
N ALA A 23 -22.92 -20.71 -11.57
CA ALA A 23 -24.00 -19.86 -11.09
C ALA A 23 -24.31 -18.72 -12.08
N SER A 24 -25.59 -18.43 -12.31
CA SER A 24 -26.00 -17.28 -13.11
C SER A 24 -25.59 -15.96 -12.43
N GLU A 25 -25.55 -14.86 -13.18
CA GLU A 25 -25.14 -13.56 -12.63
C GLU A 25 -25.95 -13.14 -11.39
N MET A 26 -27.27 -13.28 -11.44
CA MET A 26 -28.16 -12.99 -10.30
C MET A 26 -27.85 -13.89 -9.11
N GLN A 27 -27.67 -15.20 -9.34
CA GLN A 27 -27.36 -16.15 -8.28
C GLN A 27 -25.99 -15.87 -7.66
N ARG A 28 -25.01 -15.49 -8.46
CA ARG A 28 -23.68 -15.09 -7.96
C ARG A 28 -23.78 -13.88 -7.04
N LEU A 29 -24.58 -12.89 -7.41
CA LEU A 29 -24.82 -11.71 -6.57
C LEU A 29 -25.43 -12.11 -5.23
N GLU A 30 -26.56 -12.82 -5.24
CA GLU A 30 -27.25 -13.27 -4.02
C GLU A 30 -26.34 -14.12 -3.11
N LEU A 31 -25.56 -15.03 -3.69
CA LEU A 31 -24.65 -15.88 -2.94
C LEU A 31 -23.47 -15.08 -2.37
N SER A 32 -22.93 -14.13 -3.12
CA SER A 32 -21.85 -13.25 -2.63
C SER A 32 -22.30 -12.35 -1.48
N GLU A 33 -23.52 -11.82 -1.56
CA GLU A 33 -24.13 -11.06 -0.47
C GLU A 33 -24.29 -11.95 0.77
N HIS A 34 -24.83 -13.17 0.58
CA HIS A 34 -24.99 -14.10 1.69
C HIS A 34 -23.65 -14.50 2.34
N LEU A 35 -22.61 -14.77 1.54
CA LEU A 35 -21.28 -15.10 2.05
C LEU A 35 -20.63 -13.94 2.81
N SER A 36 -20.98 -12.69 2.49
CA SER A 36 -20.52 -11.52 3.24
C SER A 36 -21.17 -11.37 4.61
N PHE A 37 -22.33 -12.01 4.83
CA PHE A 37 -23.14 -11.86 6.04
C PHE A 37 -23.15 -13.12 6.93
N CYS A 38 -22.99 -14.31 6.36
CA CYS A 38 -23.08 -15.57 7.08
C CYS A 38 -21.72 -16.29 7.16
N ASP A 39 -21.03 -16.12 8.29
CA ASP A 39 -19.72 -16.74 8.56
C ASP A 39 -19.74 -18.26 8.44
N ARG A 40 -20.84 -18.91 8.84
CA ARG A 40 -20.99 -20.37 8.72
C ARG A 40 -20.98 -20.84 7.26
N CYS A 41 -21.68 -20.11 6.38
CA CYS A 41 -21.68 -20.42 4.96
C CYS A 41 -20.33 -20.11 4.31
N LEU A 42 -19.63 -19.08 4.81
CA LEU A 42 -18.28 -18.74 4.37
C LEU A 42 -17.26 -19.83 4.74
N GLU A 43 -17.30 -20.35 5.97
CA GLU A 43 -16.44 -21.46 6.40
C GLU A 43 -16.66 -22.70 5.54
N GLN A 44 -17.93 -23.08 5.31
CA GLN A 44 -18.28 -24.20 4.45
C GLN A 44 -17.80 -23.99 3.01
N TYR A 45 -17.93 -22.77 2.47
CA TYR A 45 -17.44 -22.42 1.15
C TYR A 45 -15.92 -22.60 1.03
N LEU A 46 -15.16 -22.18 2.03
CA LEU A 46 -13.69 -22.35 2.05
C LEU A 46 -13.29 -23.82 2.08
N ILE A 47 -14.01 -24.65 2.85
CA ILE A 47 -13.80 -26.11 2.87
C ILE A 47 -14.08 -26.72 1.50
N GLU A 48 -15.13 -26.29 0.80
CA GLU A 48 -15.42 -26.77 -0.55
C GLU A 48 -14.39 -26.26 -1.58
N MET A 49 -13.86 -25.04 -1.41
CA MET A 49 -12.79 -24.50 -2.26
C MET A 49 -11.47 -25.27 -2.14
N GLU A 50 -11.12 -25.74 -0.93
CA GLU A 50 -9.89 -26.50 -0.71
C GLU A 50 -9.87 -27.82 -1.49
N LYS A 51 -11.04 -28.40 -1.77
CA LYS A 51 -11.17 -29.63 -2.56
C LYS A 51 -10.94 -29.41 -4.05
N ILE A 52 -10.95 -28.17 -4.52
CA ILE A 52 -10.67 -27.84 -5.91
C ILE A 52 -9.18 -28.03 -6.15
N THR A 53 -8.83 -28.82 -7.17
CA THR A 53 -7.44 -28.99 -7.60
C THR A 53 -6.88 -27.63 -8.02
N LEU A 54 -5.97 -27.07 -7.23
CA LEU A 54 -5.23 -25.88 -7.65
C LEU A 54 -4.47 -26.22 -8.93
N LEU A 55 -4.81 -25.54 -10.04
CA LEU A 55 -4.01 -25.63 -11.24
C LEU A 55 -2.62 -25.07 -10.93
N GLU A 56 -1.59 -25.83 -11.31
CA GLU A 56 -0.21 -25.36 -11.20
C GLU A 56 -0.04 -24.16 -12.14
N ILE A 57 0.26 -23.01 -11.55
CA ILE A 57 0.46 -21.77 -12.31
C ILE A 57 1.76 -21.91 -13.10
N GLU A 58 1.72 -21.57 -14.39
CA GLU A 58 2.92 -21.52 -15.23
C GLU A 58 3.99 -20.63 -14.58
N GLU A 59 5.18 -21.19 -14.36
CA GLU A 59 6.24 -20.61 -13.51
C GLU A 59 6.66 -19.18 -13.95
N ASN A 60 6.49 -18.87 -15.24
CA ASN A 60 6.82 -17.59 -15.84
C ASN A 60 5.86 -16.45 -15.42
N ILE A 61 4.56 -16.73 -15.25
CA ILE A 61 3.54 -15.76 -14.84
C ILE A 61 3.70 -15.47 -13.34
N ALA A 62 3.93 -16.51 -12.54
CA ALA A 62 4.17 -16.39 -11.10
C ALA A 62 5.35 -15.45 -10.80
N LYS A 63 6.50 -15.64 -11.47
CA LYS A 63 7.70 -14.79 -11.28
C LYS A 63 7.42 -13.31 -11.59
N ARG A 64 6.67 -13.02 -12.65
CA ARG A 64 6.32 -11.64 -13.06
C ARG A 64 5.38 -10.96 -12.06
N VAL A 65 4.34 -11.66 -11.61
CA VAL A 65 3.36 -11.12 -10.66
C VAL A 65 4.01 -10.92 -9.28
N ILE A 66 4.75 -11.91 -8.79
CA ILE A 66 5.44 -11.84 -7.49
C ILE A 66 6.42 -10.67 -7.46
N LYS A 67 7.20 -10.45 -8.52
CA LYS A 67 8.12 -9.30 -8.61
C LYS A 67 7.36 -7.97 -8.47
N ARG A 68 6.22 -7.83 -9.16
CA ARG A 68 5.39 -6.62 -9.10
C ARG A 68 4.75 -6.39 -7.72
N VAL A 69 4.31 -7.46 -7.05
CA VAL A 69 3.75 -7.39 -5.69
C VAL A 69 4.82 -7.02 -4.67
N LYS A 70 6.01 -7.64 -4.74
CA LYS A 70 7.15 -7.36 -3.85
C LYS A 70 7.60 -5.90 -3.90
N HIS A 71 7.60 -5.27 -5.07
CA HIS A 71 7.95 -3.85 -5.18
C HIS A 71 6.97 -2.93 -4.44
N LYS A 72 5.67 -3.26 -4.45
CA LYS A 72 4.64 -2.47 -3.75
C LYS A 72 4.74 -2.64 -2.23
N THR A 73 4.97 -3.85 -1.74
CA THR A 73 5.08 -4.12 -0.29
C THR A 73 6.37 -3.58 0.30
N ALA A 74 7.50 -3.66 -0.42
CA ALA A 74 8.78 -3.11 0.02
C ALA A 74 8.70 -1.58 0.18
N PHE A 75 8.04 -0.88 -0.74
CA PHE A 75 7.85 0.57 -0.65
C PHE A 75 7.01 0.98 0.58
N LEU A 76 5.95 0.23 0.89
CA LEU A 76 5.10 0.46 2.06
C LEU A 76 5.84 0.18 3.38
N ALA A 77 6.64 -0.89 3.43
CA ALA A 77 7.47 -1.21 4.59
C ALA A 77 8.53 -0.13 4.83
N GLN A 78 9.22 0.32 3.78
CA GLN A 78 10.25 1.34 3.88
C GLN A 78 9.69 2.70 4.34
N LYS A 79 8.45 3.05 3.98
CA LYS A 79 7.79 4.26 4.51
C LYS A 79 7.52 4.20 6.01
N ARG A 80 7.12 3.04 6.56
CA ARG A 80 6.85 2.90 8.00
C ARG A 80 8.12 2.85 8.83
N PHE A 81 9.13 2.10 8.37
CA PHE A 81 10.40 2.00 9.09
C PHE A 81 11.30 3.22 8.86
N GLY A 82 11.18 3.92 7.74
CA GLY A 82 11.97 5.11 7.44
C GLY A 82 11.80 6.21 8.48
N THR A 83 10.55 6.51 8.87
CA THR A 83 10.28 7.52 9.90
C THR A 83 10.81 7.10 11.27
N ALA A 84 10.65 5.83 11.66
CA ALA A 84 11.15 5.31 12.93
C ALA A 84 12.69 5.33 13.02
N VAL A 85 13.38 4.96 11.93
CA VAL A 85 14.84 5.01 11.85
C VAL A 85 15.33 6.45 11.90
N ALA A 86 14.70 7.38 11.18
CA ALA A 86 15.05 8.79 11.22
C ALA A 86 14.91 9.37 12.63
N ALA A 87 13.79 9.09 13.32
CA ALA A 87 13.58 9.51 14.69
C ALA A 87 14.63 8.93 15.65
N ALA A 88 14.94 7.63 15.54
CA ALA A 88 15.95 6.99 16.38
C ALA A 88 17.35 7.59 16.17
N CYS A 89 17.74 7.87 14.92
CA CYS A 89 19.00 8.55 14.61
C CYS A 89 19.05 9.96 15.23
N ILE A 90 17.98 10.75 15.09
CA ILE A 90 17.89 12.09 15.70
C ILE A 90 17.99 11.99 17.22
N SER A 91 17.24 11.10 17.85
CA SER A 91 17.30 10.88 19.29
C SER A 91 18.70 10.47 19.75
N MET A 92 19.38 9.60 19.01
CA MET A 92 20.72 9.16 19.34
C MET A 92 21.74 10.31 19.22
N ILE A 93 21.61 11.15 18.19
CA ILE A 93 22.43 12.37 18.02
C ILE A 93 22.19 13.34 19.18
N LEU A 94 20.93 13.61 19.53
CA LEU A 94 20.57 14.50 20.65
C LEU A 94 21.09 13.98 21.99
N TRP A 95 21.05 12.66 22.19
CA TRP A 95 21.56 12.00 23.38
C TRP A 95 23.09 12.11 23.48
N THR A 96 23.81 11.83 22.39
CA THR A 96 25.29 11.89 22.38
C THR A 96 25.83 13.32 22.39
N SER A 97 25.09 14.28 21.83
CA SER A 97 25.46 15.70 21.80
C SER A 97 25.28 16.39 23.17
N GLY A 98 24.59 15.74 24.12
CA GLY A 98 24.34 16.33 25.43
C GLY A 98 23.35 17.49 25.39
N ALA A 99 22.47 17.55 24.38
CA ALA A 99 21.50 18.62 24.17
C ALA A 99 20.53 18.85 25.36
N PHE A 100 20.44 17.88 26.28
CA PHE A 100 19.67 17.97 27.53
C PHE A 100 20.43 18.59 28.70
N SER A 101 21.69 19.01 28.51
CA SER A 101 22.41 19.77 29.54
C SER A 101 22.00 21.25 29.49
N TRP A 102 21.70 21.85 30.64
CA TRP A 102 21.23 23.24 30.74
C TRP A 102 22.19 24.25 30.10
N THR A 103 23.49 23.93 30.07
CA THR A 103 24.55 24.73 29.46
C THR A 103 24.53 24.71 27.93
N THR A 104 24.09 23.61 27.30
CA THR A 104 23.98 23.54 25.83
C THR A 104 22.74 24.22 25.28
N MET A 105 21.67 24.40 26.07
CA MET A 105 20.47 25.14 25.64
C MET A 105 20.77 26.62 25.36
N ALA A 106 21.67 27.24 26.13
CA ALA A 106 22.12 28.62 25.87
C ALA A 106 23.03 28.72 24.63
N GLN A 107 23.85 27.69 24.38
CA GLN A 107 24.67 27.60 23.16
C GLN A 107 23.86 27.22 21.92
N GLN A 108 22.71 26.57 22.11
CA GLN A 108 21.82 26.16 21.03
C GLN A 108 21.18 27.36 20.32
N TYR A 109 20.88 28.45 21.04
CA TYR A 109 20.40 29.70 20.45
C TYR A 109 21.44 30.28 19.47
N ASP A 110 22.71 30.36 19.88
CA ASP A 110 23.82 30.90 19.08
C ASP A 110 24.19 29.97 17.90
N THR A 111 24.09 28.64 18.08
CA THR A 111 24.30 27.69 16.98
C THR A 111 23.14 27.62 16.00
N VAL A 112 21.90 27.87 16.43
CA VAL A 112 20.73 27.90 15.55
C VAL A 112 20.75 29.18 14.71
N GLU A 113 21.05 30.35 15.28
CA GLU A 113 21.27 31.58 14.48
C GLU A 113 22.41 31.39 13.46
N ARG A 114 23.53 30.77 13.88
CA ARG A 114 24.64 30.47 12.96
C ARG A 114 24.30 29.42 11.89
N PHE A 115 23.45 28.44 12.22
CA PHE A 115 22.92 27.49 11.24
C PHE A 115 21.92 28.17 10.30
N GLU A 116 21.09 29.09 10.77
CA GLU A 116 20.18 29.87 9.95
C GLU A 116 20.95 30.76 8.97
N GLU A 117 22.03 31.42 9.41
CA GLU A 117 22.93 32.17 8.53
C GLU A 117 23.65 31.27 7.50
N GLU A 118 24.12 30.08 7.92
CA GLU A 118 24.73 29.11 7.00
C GLU A 118 23.67 28.53 6.04
N LEU A 119 22.45 28.28 6.48
CA LEU A 119 21.33 27.82 5.66
C LEU A 119 20.87 28.91 4.69
N GLU A 120 20.86 30.19 5.07
CA GLU A 120 20.57 31.31 4.17
C GLU A 120 21.63 31.40 3.07
N LYS A 121 22.91 31.30 3.44
CA LYS A 121 24.04 31.29 2.49
C LYS A 121 24.02 30.08 1.58
N PHE A 122 23.71 28.90 2.11
CA PHE A 122 23.50 27.68 1.32
C PHE A 122 22.25 27.78 0.44
N SER A 123 21.19 28.45 0.88
CA SER A 123 19.96 28.62 0.09
C SER A 123 20.22 29.44 -1.17
N TRP A 124 21.01 30.51 -1.06
CA TRP A 124 21.40 31.31 -2.22
C TRP A 124 22.36 30.55 -3.14
N GLN A 125 23.32 29.83 -2.57
CA GLN A 125 24.28 29.03 -3.32
C GLN A 125 23.64 27.83 -4.06
N ASN A 126 22.60 27.23 -3.49
CA ASN A 126 21.88 26.09 -4.07
C ASN A 126 20.57 26.47 -4.79
N GLN A 127 20.26 27.77 -4.95
CA GLN A 127 19.00 28.21 -5.58
C GLN A 127 18.83 27.64 -7.01
N ASN A 128 19.92 27.56 -7.77
CA ASN A 128 19.93 26.98 -9.11
C ASN A 128 19.72 25.46 -9.11
N VAL A 129 20.23 24.78 -8.07
CA VAL A 129 20.08 23.32 -7.90
C VAL A 129 18.65 23.00 -7.46
N LEU A 130 18.08 23.78 -6.54
CA LEU A 130 16.70 23.63 -6.09
C LEU A 130 15.70 23.90 -7.22
N HIS A 131 15.98 24.88 -8.09
CA HIS A 131 15.17 25.11 -9.29
C HIS A 131 15.22 23.93 -10.26
N ASP A 132 16.42 23.40 -10.55
CA ASP A 132 16.59 22.28 -11.48
C ASP A 132 15.96 20.97 -10.95
N VAL A 133 16.07 20.75 -9.63
CA VAL A 133 15.40 19.63 -8.95
C VAL A 133 13.89 19.82 -8.95
N SER A 134 13.39 21.00 -8.57
CA SER A 134 11.95 21.32 -8.58
C SER A 134 11.33 21.14 -9.96
N GLN A 135 12.03 21.62 -11.01
CA GLN A 135 11.59 21.48 -12.40
C GLN A 135 11.54 20.00 -12.84
N LYS A 136 12.52 19.19 -12.43
CA LYS A 136 12.51 17.74 -12.70
C LYS A 136 11.39 17.03 -11.96
N TYR A 137 11.10 17.40 -10.72
CA TYR A 137 9.97 16.83 -9.97
C TYR A 137 8.62 17.23 -10.59
N GLN A 138 8.45 18.49 -10.98
CA GLN A 138 7.25 18.97 -11.70
C GLN A 138 7.03 18.20 -13.01
N GLN A 139 8.09 18.02 -13.82
CA GLN A 139 7.99 17.22 -15.05
C GLN A 139 7.59 15.76 -14.81
N ILE A 140 8.07 15.16 -13.72
CA ILE A 140 7.70 13.78 -13.35
C ILE A 140 6.23 13.72 -12.90
N LEU A 141 5.79 14.69 -12.11
CA LEU A 141 4.40 14.79 -11.64
C LEU A 141 3.43 15.03 -12.81
N ASP A 142 3.73 15.95 -13.72
CA ASP A 142 2.91 16.20 -14.91
C ASP A 142 2.81 14.97 -15.81
N LYS A 143 3.92 14.21 -15.94
CA LYS A 143 3.93 12.96 -16.71
C LYS A 143 3.09 11.86 -16.05
N LEU A 144 2.95 11.90 -14.73
CA LEU A 144 2.09 10.97 -13.98
C LEU A 144 0.62 11.42 -14.02
N ASP A 145 0.33 12.71 -13.91
CA ASP A 145 -1.03 13.28 -14.06
C ASP A 145 -1.57 13.02 -15.48
N TRP A 146 -0.74 13.20 -16.52
CA TRP A 146 -1.13 12.90 -17.90
C TRP A 146 -1.40 11.40 -18.13
N ARG A 147 -0.72 10.53 -17.38
CA ARG A 147 -0.95 9.07 -17.43
C ARG A 147 -2.23 8.66 -16.71
N GLU A 148 -2.72 9.46 -15.78
CA GLU A 148 -4.01 9.26 -15.10
C GLU A 148 -5.18 9.74 -15.98
N LYS A 149 -4.94 10.70 -16.88
CA LYS A 149 -5.92 11.22 -17.87
C LYS A 149 -5.97 10.46 -19.20
N ILE A 150 -5.62 9.16 -19.25
CA ILE A 150 -5.93 8.36 -20.45
C ILE A 150 -7.44 8.04 -20.39
N PRO A 151 -8.29 8.60 -21.27
CA PRO A 151 -9.68 8.20 -21.35
C PRO A 151 -9.71 6.72 -21.75
N TYR A 152 -10.43 5.90 -20.98
CA TYR A 152 -10.86 4.59 -21.45
C TYR A 152 -11.61 4.82 -22.76
N GLY A 153 -10.99 4.42 -23.87
CA GLY A 153 -11.60 4.49 -25.18
C GLY A 153 -12.90 3.70 -25.19
N GLU A 154 -13.97 4.36 -25.60
CA GLU A 154 -15.16 3.72 -26.14
C GLU A 154 -14.74 2.67 -27.18
N LYS A 155 -15.18 1.44 -26.95
CA LYS A 155 -15.52 0.47 -27.98
C LYS A 155 -16.80 -0.23 -27.58
#